data_AF-B0C0Z6-F1
#
_entry.id   AF-B0C0Z6-F1
#
_cell.length_a   1.000
_cell.length_b   1.000
_cell.length_c   1.000
_cell.angle_alpha   90.00
_cell.angle_beta   90.00
_cell.angle_gamma   90.00
#
_symmetry.space_group_name_H-M   'P 1'
#
loop_
_entity.id
_entity.type
_entity.pdbx_description
1 polymer ?
#
loop_
_entity_poly.entity_id
_entity_poly.type
_entity_poly.pdbx_seq_one_letter_code
_entity_poly.pdbx_strand_id
1 'polypeptide(L)'
;MSVNGANSNVSEKLLAALTHAELQSLLDALWETVPLEQRERAIAQLSADTQATIRQLLEPPPPDQAEATGSEQTLPVSLAKLLQTWSGLWREWVDLVDVAAEEDGQYIEQEARWEPPYFDDTTFAEDLDAVAKKMRSHLPAAFDHGLNPQRGFATDLIEAETDIRAGIPEWIEIVDGICLGTHVTHCLLAWEWLTIKAQAQDAFAFAQQVREIETGFSDMALDEDELIRFLWELPQADQACIVEGLTANKDKRLWHQVLEKTYSPWHLYYLQKLNEFS
;
A
#
# COMPACT_ATOMS: atom_id res chain seq x y z
N MET A 1 34.96 1.34 36.01
CA MET A 1 35.90 1.43 34.88
C MET A 1 35.41 0.41 33.86
N SER A 2 34.60 0.85 32.88
CA SER A 2 35.04 1.21 31.51
C SER A 2 34.78 -0.01 30.60
N VAL A 3 34.11 0.03 29.44
CA VAL A 3 33.54 1.07 28.57
C VAL A 3 32.39 0.38 27.80
N ASN A 4 31.18 0.95 27.78
CA ASN A 4 30.08 0.48 26.91
C ASN A 4 29.43 1.70 26.24
N GLY A 5 30.20 2.38 25.38
CA GLY A 5 29.72 3.55 24.65
C GLY A 5 30.78 4.07 23.68
N ALA A 6 30.78 3.59 22.43
CA ALA A 6 31.59 4.20 21.37
C ALA A 6 31.16 3.85 19.94
N ASN A 7 30.46 2.73 19.69
CA ASN A 7 30.22 2.30 18.30
C ASN A 7 29.07 3.02 17.58
N SER A 8 28.15 3.69 18.29
CA SER A 8 27.05 4.44 17.64
C SER A 8 27.53 5.66 16.85
N ASN A 9 28.78 6.11 17.02
CA ASN A 9 29.21 7.44 16.57
C ASN A 9 29.92 7.43 15.19
N VAL A 10 30.50 6.31 14.76
CA VAL A 10 31.30 6.28 13.50
C VAL A 10 30.42 6.06 12.28
N SER A 11 29.46 5.13 12.35
CA SER A 11 28.52 4.86 11.26
C SER A 11 27.65 6.07 10.96
N GLU A 12 27.14 6.75 11.98
CA GLU A 12 26.33 7.98 11.83
C GLU A 12 27.14 9.10 11.17
N LYS A 13 28.41 9.28 11.56
CA LYS A 13 29.31 10.26 10.93
C LYS A 13 29.63 9.93 9.48
N LEU A 14 29.84 8.66 9.15
CA LEU A 14 30.09 8.23 7.77
C LEU A 14 28.85 8.46 6.91
N LEU A 15 27.66 8.09 7.38
CA LEU A 15 26.41 8.32 6.66
C LEU A 15 26.10 9.82 6.46
N ALA A 16 26.44 10.66 7.43
CA ALA A 16 26.21 12.11 7.34
C ALA A 16 27.24 12.85 6.46
N ALA A 17 28.47 12.33 6.37
CA ALA A 17 29.58 13.01 5.70
C ALA A 17 29.85 12.51 4.27
N LEU A 18 29.43 11.28 3.94
CA LEU A 18 29.71 10.66 2.65
C LEU A 18 28.45 10.56 1.80
N THR A 19 28.63 10.80 0.50
CA THR A 19 27.59 10.56 -0.50
C THR A 19 27.36 9.06 -0.70
N HIS A 20 26.23 8.69 -1.30
CA HIS A 20 25.91 7.30 -1.60
C HIS A 20 26.99 6.61 -2.47
N ALA A 21 27.53 7.33 -3.46
CA ALA A 21 28.59 6.82 -4.33
C ALA A 21 29.91 6.58 -3.58
N GLU A 22 30.24 7.43 -2.60
CA GLU A 22 31.43 7.27 -1.76
C GLU A 22 31.26 6.12 -0.76
N LEU A 23 30.06 5.94 -0.21
CA LEU A 23 29.74 4.78 0.64
C LEU A 23 29.80 3.47 -0.15
N GLN A 24 29.28 3.45 -1.39
CA GLN A 24 29.41 2.31 -2.28
C GLN A 24 30.88 1.99 -2.56
N SER A 25 31.66 2.99 -2.98
CA SER A 25 33.09 2.82 -3.26
C SER A 25 33.88 2.32 -2.04
N LEU A 26 33.53 2.80 -0.85
CA LEU A 26 34.12 2.34 0.41
C LEU A 26 33.75 0.88 0.69
N LEU A 27 32.48 0.52 0.51
CA LEU A 27 32.01 -0.86 0.67
C LEU A 27 32.69 -1.79 -0.30
N ASP A 28 32.83 -1.41 -1.58
CA ASP A 28 33.52 -2.20 -2.60
C ASP A 28 35.00 -2.39 -2.24
N ALA A 29 35.69 -1.32 -1.84
CA ALA A 29 37.09 -1.39 -1.42
C ALA A 29 37.29 -2.27 -0.18
N LEU A 30 36.40 -2.18 0.81
CA LEU A 30 36.41 -3.06 1.99
C LEU A 30 36.09 -4.51 1.60
N TRP A 31 35.15 -4.69 0.68
CA TRP A 31 34.76 -5.99 0.17
C TRP A 31 35.81 -6.60 -0.74
N GLU A 32 36.76 -5.87 -1.30
CA GLU A 32 37.89 -6.47 -2.02
C GLU A 32 39.06 -6.77 -1.07
N THR A 33 39.29 -5.91 -0.07
CA THR A 33 40.48 -5.97 0.79
C THR A 33 40.36 -6.91 1.98
N VAL A 34 39.16 -7.09 2.56
CA VAL A 34 38.98 -7.94 3.75
C VAL A 34 39.00 -9.41 3.35
N PRO A 35 39.74 -10.32 4.02
CA PRO A 35 39.72 -11.76 3.69
C PRO A 35 38.35 -12.41 3.87
N LEU A 36 38.01 -13.41 3.05
CA LEU A 36 36.70 -14.10 3.07
C LEU A 36 36.28 -14.57 4.46
N GLU A 37 37.19 -15.19 5.22
CA GLU A 37 36.90 -15.67 6.59
C GLU A 37 36.47 -14.53 7.54
N GLN A 38 37.04 -13.34 7.35
CA GLN A 38 36.67 -12.16 8.15
C GLN A 38 35.35 -11.57 7.69
N ARG A 39 35.03 -11.64 6.39
CA ARG A 39 33.70 -11.26 5.86
C ARG A 39 32.63 -12.20 6.40
N GLU A 40 32.84 -13.51 6.37
CA GLU A 40 31.90 -14.49 6.92
C GLU A 40 31.68 -14.28 8.42
N ARG A 41 32.76 -13.99 9.17
CA ARG A 41 32.67 -13.66 10.60
C ARG A 41 31.94 -12.34 10.86
N ALA A 42 32.09 -11.35 9.99
CA ALA A 42 31.34 -10.09 10.09
C ALA A 42 29.86 -10.28 9.75
N ILE A 43 29.55 -11.04 8.69
CA ILE A 43 28.19 -11.41 8.30
C ILE A 43 27.51 -12.20 9.43
N ALA A 44 28.20 -13.17 10.02
CA ALA A 44 27.66 -13.98 11.13
C ALA A 44 27.27 -13.17 12.38
N GLN A 45 27.74 -11.92 12.50
CA GLN A 45 27.36 -11.00 13.58
C GLN A 45 26.11 -10.16 13.26
N LEU A 46 25.61 -10.19 12.03
CA LEU A 46 24.39 -9.49 11.60
C LEU A 46 23.14 -10.28 12.01
N SER A 47 21.95 -9.68 11.88
CA SER A 47 20.69 -10.41 12.09
C SER A 47 20.56 -11.56 11.08
N ALA A 48 19.86 -12.63 11.47
CA ALA A 48 19.68 -13.81 10.63
C ALA A 48 19.07 -13.47 9.26
N ASP A 49 18.17 -12.50 9.23
CA ASP A 49 17.56 -11.95 8.02
C ASP A 49 18.61 -11.28 7.11
N THR A 50 19.37 -10.30 7.62
CA THR A 50 20.44 -9.64 6.86
C THR A 50 21.51 -10.63 6.39
N GLN A 51 21.81 -11.67 7.17
CA GLN A 51 22.70 -12.76 6.75
C GLN A 51 22.15 -13.52 5.55
N ALA A 52 20.87 -13.88 5.58
CA ALA A 52 20.21 -14.58 4.48
C ALA A 52 20.18 -13.71 3.22
N THR A 53 19.84 -12.42 3.36
CA THR A 53 19.86 -11.46 2.26
C THR A 53 21.25 -11.34 1.62
N ILE A 54 22.30 -11.15 2.42
CA ILE A 54 23.67 -11.03 1.91
C ILE A 54 24.10 -12.31 1.20
N ARG A 55 23.78 -13.49 1.75
CA ARG A 55 24.09 -14.76 1.07
C ARG A 55 23.38 -14.88 -0.27
N GLN A 56 22.10 -14.55 -0.33
CA GLN A 56 21.31 -14.60 -1.55
C GLN A 56 21.74 -13.56 -2.60
N LEU A 57 22.30 -12.41 -2.19
CA LEU A 57 22.92 -11.43 -3.09
C LEU A 57 24.26 -11.91 -3.67
N LEU A 58 24.99 -12.76 -2.95
CA LEU A 58 26.33 -13.22 -3.32
C LEU A 58 26.33 -14.57 -4.05
N GLU A 59 25.28 -15.37 -3.87
CA GLU A 59 25.11 -16.62 -4.60
C GLU A 59 24.63 -16.34 -6.03
N PRO A 60 25.32 -16.85 -7.07
CA PRO A 60 24.83 -16.75 -8.44
C PRO A 60 23.52 -17.54 -8.57
N PRO A 61 22.51 -17.02 -9.30
CA PRO A 61 21.26 -17.73 -9.47
C PRO A 61 21.50 -19.10 -10.15
N PRO A 62 20.79 -20.17 -9.72
CA PRO A 62 20.91 -21.46 -10.37
C PRO A 62 20.53 -21.36 -11.87
N PRO A 63 21.27 -22.03 -12.77
CA PRO A 63 21.05 -21.93 -14.22
C PRO A 63 19.65 -22.34 -14.68
N ASP A 64 18.91 -23.12 -13.87
CA ASP A 64 17.55 -23.60 -14.21
C ASP A 64 16.43 -22.56 -13.99
N GLN A 65 16.71 -21.39 -13.40
CA GLN A 65 15.69 -20.36 -13.13
C GLN A 65 15.75 -19.15 -14.10
N ALA A 66 16.70 -19.11 -15.02
CA ALA A 66 16.85 -18.00 -15.97
C ALA A 66 15.82 -18.03 -17.12
N GLU A 67 15.13 -19.16 -17.37
CA GLU A 67 14.28 -19.32 -18.55
C GLU A 67 12.76 -19.32 -18.27
N ALA A 68 12.31 -19.36 -17.01
CA ALA A 68 10.89 -19.64 -16.71
C ALA A 68 10.03 -18.45 -16.26
N THR A 69 10.60 -17.29 -15.92
CA THR A 69 9.79 -16.14 -15.51
C THR A 69 10.43 -14.84 -15.97
N GLY A 70 9.79 -14.17 -16.94
CA GLY A 70 10.03 -12.75 -17.26
C GLY A 70 9.54 -11.80 -16.16
N SER A 71 9.66 -12.21 -14.90
CA SER A 71 9.39 -11.39 -13.72
C SER A 71 10.72 -10.76 -13.34
N GLU A 72 10.75 -9.44 -13.30
CA GLU A 72 11.88 -8.64 -12.80
C GLU A 72 12.45 -9.32 -11.55
N GLN A 73 13.75 -9.66 -11.58
CA GLN A 73 14.43 -10.28 -10.45
C GLN A 73 14.44 -9.27 -9.29
N THR A 74 13.43 -9.32 -8.43
CA THR A 74 13.41 -8.59 -7.18
C THR A 74 14.59 -9.07 -6.34
N LEU A 75 15.61 -8.22 -6.24
CA LEU A 75 16.75 -8.43 -5.35
C LEU A 75 16.21 -8.75 -3.94
N PRO A 76 16.78 -9.72 -3.22
CA PRO A 76 16.36 -9.98 -1.85
C PRO A 76 16.60 -8.71 -1.02
N VAL A 77 15.55 -8.23 -0.37
CA VAL A 77 15.57 -7.07 0.51
C VAL A 77 15.54 -7.60 1.95
N SER A 78 16.42 -7.09 2.82
CA SER A 78 16.33 -7.44 4.24
C SER A 78 15.05 -6.90 4.85
N LEU A 79 14.48 -7.59 5.83
CA LEU A 79 13.36 -7.13 6.64
C LEU A 79 13.60 -5.71 7.18
N ALA A 80 14.83 -5.39 7.57
CA ALA A 80 15.20 -4.05 8.03
C ALA A 80 15.02 -2.97 6.94
N LYS A 81 15.37 -3.30 5.68
CA LYS A 81 15.18 -2.38 4.55
C LYS A 81 13.71 -2.30 4.14
N LEU A 82 12.97 -3.41 4.19
CA LEU A 82 11.52 -3.42 3.99
C LEU A 82 10.82 -2.52 5.02
N LEU A 83 11.15 -2.66 6.30
CA LEU A 83 10.66 -1.81 7.38
C LEU A 83 10.95 -0.32 7.13
N GLN A 84 12.19 0.00 6.75
CA GLN A 84 12.59 1.39 6.47
C GLN A 84 11.80 1.97 5.30
N THR A 85 11.70 1.23 4.19
CA THR A 85 10.97 1.68 2.99
C THR A 85 9.48 1.82 3.30
N TRP A 86 8.87 0.81 3.92
CA TRP A 86 7.45 0.80 4.26
C TRP A 86 7.07 1.95 5.19
N SER A 87 7.85 2.15 6.28
CA SER A 87 7.63 3.29 7.18
C SER A 87 7.90 4.66 6.54
N GLY A 88 8.80 4.71 5.56
CA GLY A 88 9.03 5.91 4.75
C GLY A 88 7.81 6.26 3.91
N LEU A 89 7.23 5.27 3.22
CA LEU A 89 6.04 5.46 2.39
C LEU A 89 4.81 5.85 3.21
N TRP A 90 4.62 5.25 4.40
CA TRP A 90 3.53 5.66 5.29
C TRP A 90 3.72 7.08 5.82
N ARG A 91 4.95 7.53 6.04
CA ARG A 91 5.20 8.93 6.40
C ARG A 91 4.84 9.87 5.25
N GLU A 92 5.27 9.54 4.04
CA GLU A 92 4.90 10.31 2.83
C GLU A 92 3.38 10.39 2.67
N TRP A 93 2.67 9.29 2.89
CA TRP A 93 1.21 9.24 2.89
C TRP A 93 0.58 10.17 3.94
N VAL A 94 1.02 10.07 5.20
CA VAL A 94 0.51 10.93 6.29
C VAL A 94 0.83 12.40 6.04
N ASP A 95 2.03 12.71 5.54
CA ASP A 95 2.43 14.08 5.21
C ASP A 95 1.49 14.68 4.13
N LEU A 96 1.04 13.89 3.15
CA LEU A 96 0.06 14.35 2.15
C LEU A 96 -1.32 14.63 2.77
N VAL A 97 -1.80 13.76 3.66
CA VAL A 97 -3.07 13.94 4.36
C VAL A 97 -3.03 15.16 5.27
N ASP A 98 -1.93 15.35 6.01
CA ASP A 98 -1.73 16.51 6.87
C ASP A 98 -1.79 17.81 6.05
N VAL A 99 -1.12 17.85 4.89
CA VAL A 99 -1.16 19.01 3.99
C VAL A 99 -2.56 19.23 3.38
N ALA A 100 -3.31 18.16 3.11
CA ALA A 100 -4.70 18.24 2.66
C ALA A 100 -5.67 18.78 3.71
N ALA A 101 -5.34 18.66 4.99
CA ALA A 101 -6.11 19.26 6.08
C ALA A 101 -5.73 20.72 6.37
N GLU A 102 -4.78 21.32 5.65
CA GLU A 102 -4.41 22.74 5.85
C GLU A 102 -5.37 23.68 5.09
N GLU A 103 -5.93 24.68 5.79
CA GLU A 103 -6.88 25.68 5.25
C GLU A 103 -6.32 26.49 4.06
N ASP A 104 -5.01 26.76 4.05
CA ASP A 104 -4.30 27.41 2.95
C ASP A 104 -3.29 26.42 2.30
N GLY A 105 -3.57 25.12 2.40
CA GLY A 105 -2.72 24.04 1.95
C GLY A 105 -2.59 23.97 0.43
N GLN A 106 -1.69 23.10 -0.06
CA GLN A 106 -1.40 22.98 -1.49
C GLN A 106 -2.59 22.51 -2.34
N TYR A 107 -3.62 21.96 -1.70
CA TYR A 107 -4.82 21.43 -2.35
C TYR A 107 -6.00 22.42 -2.30
N ILE A 108 -5.80 23.65 -1.85
CA ILE A 108 -6.81 24.71 -1.91
C ILE A 108 -6.53 25.59 -3.11
N GLU A 109 -7.35 25.45 -4.14
CA GLU A 109 -7.18 26.18 -5.39
C GLU A 109 -8.21 27.29 -5.58
N GLN A 110 -7.81 28.34 -6.28
CA GLN A 110 -8.67 29.43 -6.72
C GLN A 110 -8.26 29.85 -8.13
N GLU A 111 -8.98 29.36 -9.15
CA GLU A 111 -8.66 29.64 -10.56
C GLU A 111 -8.68 31.13 -10.89
N ALA A 112 -9.67 31.83 -10.36
CA ALA A 112 -9.79 33.28 -10.49
C ALA A 112 -10.16 33.94 -9.17
N ARG A 113 -9.61 35.13 -8.93
CA ARG A 113 -9.87 35.94 -7.71
C ARG A 113 -11.35 36.28 -7.44
N TRP A 114 -12.25 36.03 -8.39
CA TRP A 114 -13.69 36.27 -8.26
C TRP A 114 -14.50 34.98 -8.05
N GLU A 115 -13.87 33.82 -8.21
CA GLU A 115 -14.44 32.52 -7.92
C GLU A 115 -14.13 32.11 -6.48
N PRO A 116 -15.04 31.39 -5.82
CA PRO A 116 -14.73 30.81 -4.52
C PRO A 116 -13.60 29.77 -4.68
N PRO A 117 -12.69 29.65 -3.71
CA PRO A 117 -11.73 28.57 -3.71
C PRO A 117 -12.43 27.23 -3.46
N TYR A 118 -11.81 26.16 -3.90
CA TYR A 118 -12.29 24.80 -3.75
C TYR A 118 -11.13 23.88 -3.37
N PHE A 119 -11.48 22.70 -2.84
CA PHE A 119 -10.52 21.65 -2.60
C PHE A 119 -10.24 20.89 -3.90
N ASP A 120 -8.98 20.88 -4.35
CA ASP A 120 -8.52 20.11 -5.50
C ASP A 120 -8.37 18.62 -5.11
N ASP A 121 -9.53 17.97 -5.10
CA ASP A 121 -9.69 16.54 -4.85
C ASP A 121 -8.92 15.66 -5.82
N THR A 122 -8.76 16.13 -7.06
CA THR A 122 -8.07 15.43 -8.13
C THR A 122 -6.57 15.36 -7.86
N THR A 123 -5.91 16.50 -7.62
CA THR A 123 -4.47 16.51 -7.33
C THR A 123 -4.16 15.76 -6.03
N PHE A 124 -5.01 15.89 -5.00
CA PHE A 124 -4.86 15.10 -3.78
C PHE A 124 -4.93 13.58 -4.04
N ALA A 125 -5.93 13.13 -4.80
CA ALA A 125 -6.07 11.72 -5.14
C ALA A 125 -4.89 11.20 -5.98
N GLU A 126 -4.38 11.99 -6.93
CA GLU A 126 -3.23 11.65 -7.76
C GLU A 126 -1.93 11.49 -6.94
N ASP A 127 -1.68 12.42 -6.01
CA ASP A 127 -0.50 12.36 -5.13
C ASP A 127 -0.56 11.14 -4.21
N LEU A 128 -1.74 10.87 -3.63
CA LEU A 128 -1.97 9.69 -2.79
C LEU A 128 -1.75 8.39 -3.58
N ASP A 129 -2.21 8.36 -4.84
CA ASP A 129 -2.03 7.22 -5.74
C ASP A 129 -0.57 6.99 -6.14
N ALA A 130 0.21 8.07 -6.30
CA ALA A 130 1.64 7.98 -6.56
C ALA A 130 2.40 7.30 -5.39
N VAL A 131 1.99 7.55 -4.14
CA VAL A 131 2.54 6.85 -2.97
C VAL A 131 2.07 5.40 -2.93
N ALA A 132 0.77 5.15 -3.13
CA ALA A 132 0.20 3.80 -3.17
C ALA A 132 0.86 2.91 -4.23
N LYS A 133 1.20 3.48 -5.38
CA LYS A 133 1.92 2.79 -6.45
C LYS A 133 3.27 2.23 -5.98
N LYS A 134 4.01 3.00 -5.17
CA LYS A 134 5.27 2.55 -4.56
C LYS A 134 5.02 1.48 -3.49
N MET A 135 3.93 1.59 -2.72
CA MET A 135 3.55 0.62 -1.69
C MET A 135 3.15 -0.74 -2.27
N ARG A 136 2.52 -0.77 -3.45
CA ARG A 136 1.92 -1.98 -4.05
C ARG A 136 2.90 -3.17 -4.13
N SER A 137 4.16 -2.94 -4.50
CA SER A 137 5.17 -4.01 -4.63
C SER A 137 5.64 -4.57 -3.29
N HIS A 138 5.48 -3.82 -2.21
CA HIS A 138 5.91 -4.19 -0.86
C HIS A 138 4.79 -4.81 -0.02
N LEU A 139 3.53 -4.66 -0.46
CA LEU A 139 2.34 -5.02 0.31
C LEU A 139 2.34 -6.49 0.79
N PRO A 140 2.58 -7.52 -0.07
CA PRO A 140 2.55 -8.90 0.40
C PRO A 140 3.60 -9.17 1.49
N ALA A 141 4.84 -8.71 1.28
CA ALA A 141 5.91 -8.88 2.25
C ALA A 141 5.65 -8.08 3.54
N ALA A 142 5.10 -6.87 3.44
CA ALA A 142 4.73 -6.06 4.60
C ALA A 142 3.65 -6.75 5.44
N PHE A 143 2.64 -7.35 4.79
CA PHE A 143 1.60 -8.11 5.46
C PHE A 143 2.16 -9.36 6.16
N ASP A 144 2.96 -10.16 5.46
CA ASP A 144 3.56 -11.39 5.99
C ASP A 144 4.43 -11.14 7.22
N HIS A 145 5.12 -10.00 7.25
CA HIS A 145 5.95 -9.58 8.37
C HIS A 145 5.20 -8.80 9.46
N GLY A 146 3.87 -8.68 9.35
CA GLY A 146 3.05 -7.97 10.33
C GLY A 146 3.36 -6.48 10.43
N LEU A 147 3.85 -5.87 9.34
CA LEU A 147 4.14 -4.44 9.24
C LEU A 147 2.85 -3.65 9.02
N ASN A 148 1.85 -3.93 9.84
CA ASN A 148 0.53 -3.33 9.71
C ASN A 148 0.66 -1.83 10.00
N PRO A 149 0.16 -0.93 9.12
CA PRO A 149 -0.28 0.38 9.61
C PRO A 149 -1.17 0.11 10.83
N GLN A 150 -1.01 0.85 11.93
CA GLN A 150 -1.62 0.48 13.21
C GLN A 150 -3.16 0.26 13.14
N ARG A 151 -3.82 0.72 12.06
CA ARG A 151 -5.26 0.63 11.82
C ARG A 151 -5.71 0.09 10.44
N GLY A 152 -4.81 -0.26 9.51
CA GLY A 152 -5.16 -0.68 8.13
C GLY A 152 -5.43 0.49 7.16
N PHE A 153 -5.39 0.23 5.84
CA PHE A 153 -5.64 1.26 4.80
C PHE A 153 -7.03 1.89 4.90
N ALA A 154 -8.06 1.08 5.16
CA ALA A 154 -9.44 1.57 5.20
C ALA A 154 -9.67 2.58 6.35
N THR A 155 -9.20 2.25 7.55
CA THR A 155 -9.34 3.14 8.71
C THR A 155 -8.56 4.44 8.50
N ASP A 156 -7.36 4.33 7.92
CA ASP A 156 -6.52 5.49 7.65
C ASP A 156 -7.17 6.46 6.64
N LEU A 157 -7.79 5.94 5.57
CA LEU A 157 -8.55 6.77 4.63
C LEU A 157 -9.79 7.42 5.25
N ILE A 158 -10.52 6.71 6.11
CA ILE A 158 -11.68 7.28 6.83
C ILE A 158 -11.24 8.40 7.78
N GLU A 159 -10.10 8.23 8.45
CA GLU A 159 -9.50 9.26 9.30
C GLU A 159 -9.02 10.45 8.46
N ALA A 160 -8.33 10.20 7.34
CA ALA A 160 -7.91 11.23 6.41
C ALA A 160 -9.09 12.07 5.90
N GLU A 161 -10.19 11.44 5.51
CA GLU A 161 -11.40 12.15 5.09
C GLU A 161 -11.95 13.05 6.22
N THR A 162 -11.94 12.53 7.45
CA THR A 162 -12.40 13.28 8.63
C THR A 162 -11.49 14.47 8.94
N ASP A 163 -10.17 14.27 8.84
CA ASP A 163 -9.16 15.27 9.13
C ASP A 163 -9.17 16.39 8.08
N ILE A 164 -9.27 16.05 6.79
CA ILE A 164 -9.44 17.01 5.70
C ILE A 164 -10.68 17.86 5.94
N ARG A 165 -11.83 17.23 6.21
CA ARG A 165 -13.09 17.93 6.47
C ARG A 165 -13.02 18.87 7.68
N ALA A 166 -12.33 18.45 8.73
CA ALA A 166 -12.19 19.24 9.95
C ALA A 166 -11.17 20.38 9.81
N GLY A 167 -10.18 20.19 8.93
CA GLY A 167 -9.10 21.12 8.67
C GLY A 167 -9.47 22.25 7.71
N ILE A 168 -10.30 21.97 6.71
CA ILE A 168 -10.77 23.00 5.76
C ILE A 168 -12.02 23.72 6.28
N PRO A 169 -12.18 25.03 5.99
CA PRO A 169 -13.40 25.76 6.34
C PRO A 169 -14.66 25.21 5.65
N GLU A 170 -15.80 25.25 6.35
CA GLU A 170 -17.10 24.73 5.85
C GLU A 170 -17.59 25.34 4.53
N TRP A 171 -17.03 26.49 4.13
CA TRP A 171 -17.39 27.20 2.89
C TRP A 171 -16.50 26.81 1.71
N ILE A 172 -15.43 26.02 1.93
CA ILE A 172 -14.66 25.38 0.86
C ILE A 172 -15.42 24.10 0.48
N GLU A 173 -15.81 24.02 -0.79
CA GLU A 173 -16.50 22.86 -1.32
C GLU A 173 -15.50 21.80 -1.80
N ILE A 174 -15.79 20.54 -1.48
CA ILE A 174 -15.26 19.36 -2.19
C ILE A 174 -16.33 19.03 -3.23
N VAL A 175 -16.04 19.33 -4.50
CA VAL A 175 -17.07 19.47 -5.54
C VAL A 175 -17.64 18.11 -5.96
N ASP A 176 -16.78 17.19 -6.38
CA ASP A 176 -17.17 15.90 -6.96
C ASP A 176 -16.90 14.70 -6.02
N GLY A 177 -16.28 14.97 -4.87
CA GLY A 177 -15.81 13.95 -3.95
C GLY A 177 -14.44 13.39 -4.38
N ILE A 178 -13.72 12.86 -3.41
CA ILE A 178 -12.36 12.34 -3.61
C ILE A 178 -12.46 10.93 -4.21
N CYS A 179 -12.39 10.85 -5.54
CA CYS A 179 -12.25 9.57 -6.23
C CYS A 179 -10.83 9.02 -6.04
N LEU A 180 -10.68 7.98 -5.22
CA LEU A 180 -9.39 7.36 -4.96
C LEU A 180 -8.83 6.73 -6.23
N GLY A 181 -7.52 6.85 -6.44
CA GLY A 181 -6.87 6.27 -7.59
C GLY A 181 -6.81 4.73 -7.59
N THR A 182 -6.44 4.20 -8.76
CA THR A 182 -6.31 2.76 -9.02
C THR A 182 -5.34 2.06 -8.05
N HIS A 183 -4.20 2.66 -7.72
CA HIS A 183 -3.22 2.06 -6.83
C HIS A 183 -3.62 2.14 -5.35
N VAL A 184 -4.26 3.22 -4.91
CA VAL A 184 -4.85 3.32 -3.56
C VAL A 184 -5.89 2.23 -3.38
N THR A 185 -6.85 2.17 -4.31
CA THR A 185 -7.94 1.21 -4.29
C THR A 185 -7.39 -0.22 -4.28
N HIS A 186 -6.41 -0.54 -5.14
CA HIS A 186 -5.77 -1.84 -5.13
C HIS A 186 -5.08 -2.16 -3.78
N CYS A 187 -4.36 -1.21 -3.18
CA CYS A 187 -3.67 -1.45 -1.91
C CYS A 187 -4.67 -1.75 -0.79
N LEU A 188 -5.78 -1.00 -0.73
CA LEU A 188 -6.87 -1.28 0.20
C LEU A 188 -7.45 -2.67 -0.03
N LEU A 189 -7.87 -3.00 -1.25
CA LEU A 189 -8.49 -4.28 -1.57
C LEU A 189 -7.54 -5.45 -1.31
N ALA A 190 -6.27 -5.33 -1.68
CA ALA A 190 -5.27 -6.36 -1.43
C ALA A 190 -5.03 -6.56 0.08
N TRP A 191 -4.98 -5.48 0.86
CA TRP A 191 -4.80 -5.56 2.31
C TRP A 191 -5.99 -6.22 3.01
N GLU A 192 -7.21 -5.81 2.66
CA GLU A 192 -8.44 -6.40 3.20
C GLU A 192 -8.56 -7.87 2.78
N TRP A 193 -8.22 -8.21 1.54
CA TRP A 193 -8.20 -9.60 1.08
C TRP A 193 -7.25 -10.46 1.92
N LEU A 194 -6.01 -10.02 2.10
CA LEU A 194 -5.03 -10.73 2.93
C LEU A 194 -5.52 -10.88 4.37
N THR A 195 -6.18 -9.86 4.91
CA THR A 195 -6.78 -9.87 6.25
C THR A 195 -7.87 -10.94 6.39
N ILE A 196 -8.81 -11.00 5.44
CA ILE A 196 -9.89 -12.00 5.41
C ILE A 196 -9.31 -13.42 5.30
N LYS A 197 -8.29 -13.61 4.46
CA LYS A 197 -7.60 -14.90 4.32
C LYS A 197 -6.88 -15.31 5.59
N ALA A 198 -6.20 -14.37 6.27
CA ALA A 198 -5.53 -14.64 7.55
C ALA A 198 -6.54 -15.01 8.66
N GLN A 199 -7.76 -14.50 8.59
CA GLN A 199 -8.86 -14.83 9.51
C GLN A 199 -9.61 -16.12 9.13
N ALA A 200 -9.17 -16.83 8.09
CA ALA A 200 -9.82 -18.02 7.54
C ALA A 200 -11.32 -17.81 7.18
N GLN A 201 -11.66 -16.58 6.79
CA GLN A 201 -12.98 -16.23 6.30
C GLN A 201 -13.07 -16.46 4.78
N ASP A 202 -14.31 -16.53 4.28
CA ASP A 202 -14.57 -16.77 2.86
C ASP A 202 -14.54 -15.48 2.02
N ALA A 203 -14.63 -15.65 0.71
CA ALA A 203 -14.55 -14.53 -0.22
C ALA A 203 -15.77 -13.60 -0.15
N PHE A 204 -16.93 -14.09 0.30
CA PHE A 204 -18.08 -13.23 0.51
C PHE A 204 -17.91 -12.30 1.71
N ALA A 205 -17.24 -12.76 2.77
CA ALA A 205 -16.86 -11.91 3.90
C ALA A 205 -15.98 -10.73 3.46
N PHE A 206 -15.05 -10.97 2.51
CA PHE A 206 -14.29 -9.89 1.86
C PHE A 206 -15.20 -8.90 1.14
N ALA A 207 -16.13 -9.37 0.30
CA ALA A 207 -17.07 -8.49 -0.39
C ALA A 207 -17.92 -7.66 0.59
N GLN A 208 -18.36 -8.25 1.71
CA GLN A 208 -19.06 -7.52 2.77
C GLN A 208 -18.18 -6.44 3.39
N GLN A 209 -16.93 -6.76 3.72
CA GLN A 209 -15.97 -5.81 4.30
C GLN A 209 -15.74 -4.61 3.37
N VAL A 210 -15.51 -4.85 2.07
CA VAL A 210 -15.34 -3.77 1.09
C VAL A 210 -16.59 -2.88 1.02
N ARG A 211 -17.79 -3.48 1.02
CA ARG A 211 -19.04 -2.69 1.06
C ARG A 211 -19.17 -1.85 2.32
N GLU A 212 -18.80 -2.40 3.48
CA GLU A 212 -18.86 -1.68 4.74
C GLU A 212 -17.92 -0.46 4.71
N ILE A 213 -16.72 -0.63 4.15
CA ILE A 213 -15.76 0.47 3.91
C ILE A 213 -16.36 1.53 2.97
N GLU A 214 -16.89 1.13 1.82
CA GLU A 214 -17.53 2.07 0.88
C GLU A 214 -18.71 2.83 1.50
N THR A 215 -19.44 2.22 2.43
CA THR A 215 -20.51 2.92 3.17
C THR A 215 -20.01 3.81 4.30
N GLY A 216 -18.75 3.65 4.70
CA GLY A 216 -18.08 4.46 5.72
C GLY A 216 -17.55 5.78 5.17
N PHE A 217 -17.19 5.82 3.89
CA PHE A 217 -16.78 7.06 3.22
C PHE A 217 -17.98 8.00 3.01
N SER A 218 -17.75 9.30 3.20
CA SER A 218 -18.76 10.33 2.93
C SER A 218 -18.45 11.12 1.66
N ASP A 219 -17.19 11.48 1.43
CA ASP A 219 -16.67 12.14 0.23
C ASP A 219 -15.74 11.27 -0.60
N MET A 220 -15.17 10.22 0.00
CA MET A 220 -14.27 9.33 -0.73
C MET A 220 -15.04 8.24 -1.49
N ALA A 221 -14.53 7.86 -2.66
CA ALA A 221 -15.02 6.73 -3.41
C ALA A 221 -13.86 5.87 -3.89
N LEU A 222 -14.04 4.54 -3.91
CA LEU A 222 -13.08 3.63 -4.53
C LEU A 222 -13.10 3.81 -6.05
N ASP A 223 -11.97 3.56 -6.69
CA ASP A 223 -11.89 3.40 -8.15
C ASP A 223 -12.77 2.21 -8.57
N GLU A 224 -13.87 2.50 -9.28
CA GLU A 224 -14.85 1.50 -9.67
C GLU A 224 -14.25 0.45 -10.62
N ASP A 225 -13.42 0.87 -11.56
CA ASP A 225 -12.79 -0.02 -12.54
C ASP A 225 -11.79 -0.97 -11.87
N GLU A 226 -11.01 -0.46 -10.93
CA GLU A 226 -10.08 -1.24 -10.13
C GLU A 226 -10.81 -2.23 -9.22
N LEU A 227 -11.89 -1.82 -8.58
CA LEU A 227 -12.71 -2.72 -7.76
C LEU A 227 -13.19 -3.91 -8.58
N ILE A 228 -13.77 -3.65 -9.76
CA ILE A 228 -14.28 -4.74 -10.60
C ILE A 228 -13.11 -5.59 -11.12
N ARG A 229 -11.99 -4.97 -11.54
CA ARG A 229 -10.78 -5.67 -11.97
C ARG A 229 -10.25 -6.61 -10.89
N PHE A 230 -10.13 -6.13 -9.66
CA PHE A 230 -9.67 -6.93 -8.52
C PHE A 230 -10.58 -8.14 -8.29
N LEU A 231 -11.90 -7.94 -8.28
CA LEU A 231 -12.88 -9.02 -8.13
C LEU A 231 -12.83 -10.05 -9.26
N TRP A 232 -12.44 -9.64 -10.48
CA TRP A 232 -12.23 -10.55 -11.62
C TRP A 232 -10.93 -11.33 -11.56
N GLU A 233 -9.90 -10.80 -10.90
CA GLU A 233 -8.59 -11.46 -10.75
C GLU A 233 -8.58 -12.51 -9.61
N LEU A 234 -9.58 -12.49 -8.73
CA LEU A 234 -9.75 -13.52 -7.70
C LEU A 234 -9.91 -14.92 -8.29
N PRO A 235 -9.52 -16.01 -7.57
CA PRO A 235 -9.76 -17.38 -8.03
C PRO A 235 -11.25 -17.65 -8.33
N GLN A 236 -11.55 -18.48 -9.34
CA GLN A 236 -12.94 -18.77 -9.73
C GLN A 236 -13.81 -19.28 -8.58
N ALA A 237 -13.25 -20.08 -7.67
CA ALA A 237 -13.97 -20.55 -6.49
C ALA A 237 -14.37 -19.41 -5.56
N ASP A 238 -13.51 -18.41 -5.39
CA ASP A 238 -13.77 -17.22 -4.59
C ASP A 238 -14.80 -16.30 -5.29
N GLN A 239 -14.72 -16.15 -6.62
CA GLN A 239 -15.73 -15.43 -7.41
C GLN A 239 -17.12 -16.07 -7.27
N ALA A 240 -17.21 -17.40 -7.40
CA ALA A 240 -18.46 -18.13 -7.24
C ALA A 240 -19.04 -17.97 -5.82
N CYS A 241 -18.18 -18.03 -4.80
CA CYS A 241 -18.55 -17.79 -3.40
C CYS A 241 -19.14 -16.38 -3.21
N ILE A 242 -18.52 -15.35 -3.81
CA ILE A 242 -19.05 -13.98 -3.77
C ILE A 242 -20.43 -13.91 -4.42
N VAL A 243 -20.62 -14.47 -5.61
CA VAL A 243 -21.91 -14.43 -6.33
C VAL A 243 -23.01 -15.18 -5.58
N GLU A 244 -22.70 -16.33 -4.99
CA GLU A 244 -23.65 -17.08 -4.14
C GLU A 244 -24.07 -16.23 -2.94
N GLY A 245 -23.10 -15.61 -2.26
CA GLY A 245 -23.34 -14.72 -1.14
C GLY A 245 -24.16 -13.49 -1.53
N LEU A 246 -23.85 -12.82 -2.63
CA LEU A 246 -24.63 -11.70 -3.17
C LEU A 246 -26.07 -12.12 -3.46
N THR A 247 -26.27 -13.27 -4.11
CA THR A 247 -27.61 -13.79 -4.44
C THR A 247 -28.43 -14.07 -3.18
N ALA A 248 -27.81 -14.68 -2.16
CA ALA A 248 -28.47 -14.97 -0.89
C ALA A 248 -28.79 -13.71 -0.07
N ASN A 249 -28.07 -12.60 -0.31
CA ASN A 249 -28.16 -11.38 0.48
C ASN A 249 -28.68 -10.16 -0.28
N LYS A 250 -29.16 -10.33 -1.52
CA LYS A 250 -29.57 -9.23 -2.43
C LYS A 250 -30.65 -8.30 -1.87
N ASP A 251 -31.52 -8.80 -0.98
CA ASP A 251 -32.59 -8.01 -0.38
C ASP A 251 -32.16 -7.29 0.91
N LYS A 252 -30.93 -7.54 1.40
CA LYS A 252 -30.39 -6.82 2.56
C LYS A 252 -30.01 -5.40 2.15
N ARG A 253 -30.20 -4.44 3.06
CA ARG A 253 -29.92 -3.01 2.84
C ARG A 253 -28.53 -2.72 2.25
N LEU A 254 -27.50 -3.43 2.71
CA LEU A 254 -26.11 -3.27 2.25
C LEU A 254 -25.95 -3.53 0.74
N TRP A 255 -26.75 -4.45 0.19
CA TRP A 255 -26.62 -4.95 -1.18
C TRP A 255 -27.72 -4.47 -2.11
N HIS A 256 -28.95 -4.37 -1.61
CA HIS A 256 -30.13 -4.04 -2.40
C HIS A 256 -29.93 -2.77 -3.25
N GLN A 257 -29.42 -1.69 -2.63
CA GLN A 257 -29.25 -0.42 -3.32
C GLN A 257 -28.17 -0.45 -4.41
N VAL A 258 -27.09 -1.19 -4.22
CA VAL A 258 -26.00 -1.28 -5.20
C VAL A 258 -26.30 -2.30 -6.29
N LEU A 259 -27.03 -3.37 -5.97
CA LEU A 259 -27.44 -4.38 -6.95
C LEU A 259 -28.65 -3.96 -7.80
N GLU A 260 -29.40 -2.92 -7.44
CA GLU A 260 -30.46 -2.36 -8.31
C GLU A 260 -29.93 -1.26 -9.25
N LYS A 261 -28.83 -0.61 -8.91
CA LYS A 261 -28.24 0.47 -9.70
C LYS A 261 -27.45 -0.11 -10.87
N THR A 262 -27.94 0.09 -12.09
CA THR A 262 -27.33 -0.45 -13.32
C THR A 262 -25.86 -0.07 -13.53
N TYR A 263 -25.46 1.10 -13.03
CA TYR A 263 -24.09 1.61 -13.17
C TYR A 263 -23.21 1.31 -11.94
N SER A 264 -23.71 0.62 -10.92
CA SER A 264 -22.87 0.26 -9.77
C SER A 264 -21.86 -0.83 -10.15
N PRO A 265 -20.59 -0.73 -9.71
CA PRO A 265 -19.59 -1.78 -9.94
C PRO A 265 -20.05 -3.15 -9.43
N TRP A 266 -20.75 -3.18 -8.30
CA TRP A 266 -21.31 -4.41 -7.72
C TRP A 266 -22.41 -5.02 -8.59
N HIS A 267 -23.27 -4.20 -9.19
CA HIS A 267 -24.29 -4.68 -10.12
C HIS A 267 -23.68 -5.25 -11.39
N LEU A 268 -22.71 -4.54 -11.97
CA LEU A 268 -22.00 -4.96 -13.18
C LEU A 268 -21.27 -6.29 -12.95
N TYR A 269 -20.50 -6.40 -11.86
CA TYR A 269 -19.85 -7.64 -11.47
C TYR A 269 -20.85 -8.78 -11.26
N TYR A 270 -21.91 -8.52 -10.49
CA TYR A 270 -22.92 -9.52 -10.14
C TYR A 270 -23.63 -10.07 -11.38
N LEU A 271 -24.15 -9.22 -12.26
CA LEU A 271 -24.87 -9.67 -13.46
C LEU A 271 -23.97 -10.46 -14.41
N GLN A 272 -22.74 -10.01 -14.61
CA GLN A 272 -21.82 -10.71 -15.50
C GLN A 272 -21.47 -12.09 -14.96
N LYS A 273 -21.15 -12.21 -13.66
CA LYS A 273 -20.75 -13.48 -13.06
C LYS A 273 -21.92 -14.41 -12.75
N LEU A 274 -23.11 -13.88 -12.51
CA LEU A 274 -24.31 -14.70 -12.39
C LEU A 274 -24.55 -15.52 -13.67
N ASN A 275 -24.32 -14.94 -14.85
CA ASN A 275 -24.44 -15.67 -16.12
C ASN A 275 -23.36 -16.74 -16.33
N GLU A 276 -22.19 -16.59 -15.69
CA GLU A 276 -21.09 -17.55 -15.79
C GLU A 276 -21.25 -18.75 -14.82
N PHE A 277 -21.92 -18.54 -13.68
CA PHE A 277 -22.07 -19.55 -12.61
C PHE A 277 -23.50 -20.12 -12.47
N SER A 278 -24.46 -19.67 -13.29
CA SER A 278 -25.83 -20.25 -13.37
C SER A 278 -25.87 -21.49 -14.27
#